data_AF-A0A380DSD2-F1
#
_entry.id   AF-A0A380DSD2-F1
#
_cell.length_a   1.000
_cell.length_b   1.000
_cell.length_c   1.000
_cell.angle_alpha   90.00
_cell.angle_beta   90.00
_cell.angle_gamma   90.00
#
_symmetry.space_group_name_H-M   'P 1'
#
loop_
_entity.id
_entity.type
_entity.pdbx_description
1 polymer ?
#
loop_
_entity_poly.entity_id
_entity_poly.type
_entity_poly.pdbx_seq_one_letter_code
_entity_poly.pdbx_strand_id
1 'polypeptide(L)'
;MVKTTSVTVTGTLMKGSNQNGNQPKVRVFEYLGNNEEIAKSVYANTTDTSKFKEVTSNMNGNLNVQTNGSYSLNLENLDKTYVVHYDGEYLNGTDEVDFRTQMVGHPEQLYKYYYDRGYTLTWIMV
;
A
#
# COMPACT_ATOMS: atom_id res chain seq x y z
N MET A 1 -7.20 25.49 -0.05
CA MET A 1 -7.10 24.12 -0.58
C MET A 1 -6.07 23.39 0.24
N VAL A 2 -6.50 22.52 1.17
CA VAL A 2 -5.65 21.50 1.79
C VAL A 2 -6.56 20.30 1.98
N LYS A 3 -6.28 19.20 1.29
CA LYS A 3 -6.82 17.88 1.66
C LYS A 3 -5.68 16.89 1.54
N THR A 4 -4.66 17.13 2.36
CA THR A 4 -3.63 16.15 2.63
C THR A 4 -4.19 15.25 3.71
N THR A 5 -4.61 14.05 3.33
CA THR A 5 -5.10 13.05 4.28
C THR A 5 -3.93 12.15 4.65
N SER A 6 -3.70 11.96 5.95
CA SER A 6 -2.83 10.87 6.37
C SER A 6 -3.56 9.56 6.05
N VAL A 7 -2.84 8.60 5.50
CA VAL A 7 -3.40 7.29 5.15
C VAL A 7 -2.54 6.17 5.70
N THR A 8 -3.21 5.08 6.07
CA THR A 8 -2.56 3.80 6.36
C THR A 8 -2.94 2.83 5.25
N VAL A 9 -1.95 2.29 4.55
CA VAL A 9 -2.13 1.28 3.51
C VAL A 9 -1.65 -0.06 4.06
N THR A 10 -2.51 -1.07 4.05
CA THR A 10 -2.18 -2.43 4.47
C THR A 10 -2.30 -3.40 3.31
N GLY A 11 -1.42 -4.40 3.31
CA GLY A 11 -1.54 -5.58 2.47
C GLY A 11 -1.65 -6.82 3.35
N THR A 12 -2.61 -7.69 3.07
CA THR A 12 -2.85 -8.90 3.86
C THR A 12 -3.20 -10.08 2.95
N LEU A 13 -2.53 -11.21 3.15
CA LEU A 13 -2.95 -12.50 2.61
C LEU A 13 -4.18 -13.00 3.38
N MET A 14 -5.36 -12.85 2.78
CA MET A 14 -6.62 -13.33 3.35
C MET A 14 -6.76 -14.85 3.27
N LYS A 15 -6.14 -15.44 2.25
CA LYS A 15 -5.93 -16.88 2.07
C LYS A 15 -4.50 -17.14 1.63
N GLY A 16 -3.96 -18.31 1.96
CA GLY A 16 -2.58 -18.68 1.62
C GLY A 16 -1.50 -18.02 2.49
N SER A 17 -1.84 -17.37 3.61
CA SER A 17 -0.84 -16.82 4.54
C SER A 17 -0.03 -17.93 5.23
N ASN A 18 1.30 -17.82 5.18
CA ASN A 18 2.21 -18.64 5.97
C ASN A 18 2.56 -17.91 7.28
N GLN A 19 1.94 -18.27 8.40
CA GLN A 19 2.14 -17.56 9.69
C GLN A 19 3.59 -17.56 10.18
N ASN A 20 4.36 -18.59 9.83
CA ASN A 20 5.78 -18.73 10.18
C ASN A 20 6.69 -18.51 8.97
N GLY A 21 6.21 -17.75 7.99
CA GLY A 21 6.93 -17.46 6.77
C GLY A 21 7.98 -16.36 6.90
N ASN A 22 8.51 -15.97 5.75
CA ASN A 22 9.42 -14.84 5.63
C ASN A 22 8.66 -13.51 5.58
N GLN A 23 9.30 -12.44 6.05
CA GLN A 23 8.79 -11.09 5.83
C GLN A 23 8.80 -10.78 4.31
N PRO A 24 7.71 -10.20 3.77
CA PRO A 24 7.67 -9.82 2.37
C PRO A 24 8.62 -8.66 2.08
N LYS A 25 9.11 -8.59 0.85
CA LYS A 25 9.83 -7.44 0.32
C LYS A 25 8.84 -6.44 -0.25
N VAL A 26 8.65 -5.35 0.47
CA VAL A 26 7.79 -4.24 0.05
C VAL A 26 8.65 -3.07 -0.40
N ARG A 27 8.45 -2.61 -1.64
CA ARG A 27 9.11 -1.42 -2.21
C ARG A 27 8.08 -0.36 -2.54
N VAL A 28 8.40 0.89 -2.27
CA VAL A 28 7.50 2.03 -2.48
C VAL A 28 8.13 2.98 -3.49
N PHE A 29 7.34 3.38 -4.48
CA PHE A 29 7.75 4.28 -5.54
C PHE A 29 6.83 5.50 -5.61
N GLU A 30 7.41 6.68 -5.74
CA GLU A 30 6.70 7.88 -6.16
C GLU A 30 6.59 7.87 -7.69
N TYR A 31 5.37 8.04 -8.21
CA TYR A 31 5.15 8.18 -9.64
C TYR A 31 5.35 9.63 -10.08
N LEU A 32 6.24 9.83 -11.05
CA LEU A 32 6.67 11.14 -11.54
C LEU A 32 5.94 11.58 -12.82
N GLY A 33 5.20 10.67 -13.45
CA GLY A 33 4.48 10.94 -14.70
C GLY A 33 3.11 11.60 -14.46
N ASN A 34 2.42 11.90 -15.55
CA ASN A 34 1.05 12.40 -15.49
C ASN A 34 0.09 11.27 -15.11
N ASN A 35 -0.89 11.56 -14.25
CA ASN A 35 -1.89 10.57 -13.81
C ASN A 35 -2.72 9.99 -14.97
N GLU A 36 -2.89 10.74 -16.07
CA GLU A 36 -3.59 10.29 -17.29
C GLU A 36 -2.82 9.19 -18.05
N GLU A 37 -1.51 9.08 -17.83
CA GLU A 37 -0.64 8.09 -18.46
C GLU A 37 -0.52 6.79 -17.66
N ILE A 38 -1.16 6.71 -16.48
CA ILE A 38 -1.17 5.49 -15.68
C ILE A 38 -1.90 4.40 -16.48
N ALA A 39 -1.23 3.27 -16.68
CA ALA A 39 -1.78 2.16 -17.43
C ALA A 39 -3.05 1.63 -16.76
N LYS A 40 -4.17 1.64 -17.49
CA LYS A 40 -5.46 1.10 -17.01
C LYS A 40 -5.40 -0.40 -16.69
N SER A 41 -4.38 -1.10 -17.20
CA SER A 41 -4.08 -2.50 -16.89
C SER A 41 -3.36 -2.72 -15.56
N VAL A 42 -3.15 -1.66 -14.75
CA VAL A 42 -2.43 -1.73 -13.47
C VAL A 42 -0.94 -2.13 -13.64
N TYR A 43 -0.39 -1.91 -14.84
CA TYR A 43 1.02 -2.20 -15.13
C TYR A 43 1.94 -1.06 -14.69
N ALA A 44 3.04 -1.39 -14.01
CA ALA A 44 4.08 -0.44 -13.62
C ALA A 44 5.47 -1.01 -13.91
N ASN A 45 6.21 -0.36 -14.82
CA ASN A 45 7.62 -0.67 -15.05
C ASN A 45 8.50 0.09 -14.04
N THR A 46 8.67 -0.46 -12.83
CA THR A 46 9.38 0.21 -11.73
C THR A 46 10.88 0.39 -11.97
N THR A 47 11.45 -0.13 -13.07
CA THR A 47 12.84 0.13 -13.46
C THR A 47 13.00 1.42 -14.27
N ASP A 48 11.91 1.99 -14.79
CA ASP A 48 11.93 3.27 -15.51
C ASP A 48 12.03 4.42 -14.50
N THR A 49 13.26 4.84 -14.21
CA THR A 49 13.55 5.91 -13.25
C THR A 49 13.08 7.29 -13.71
N SER A 50 12.66 7.44 -14.97
CA SER A 50 12.02 8.69 -15.43
C SER A 50 10.56 8.80 -14.96
N LYS A 51 9.92 7.66 -14.66
CA LYS A 51 8.52 7.58 -14.22
C LYS A 51 8.36 7.15 -12.77
N PHE A 52 9.29 6.37 -12.23
CA PHE A 52 9.20 5.82 -10.88
C PHE A 52 10.46 6.12 -10.10
N LYS A 53 10.31 6.88 -9.01
CA LYS A 53 11.38 7.13 -8.05
C LYS A 53 11.17 6.22 -6.85
N GLU A 54 12.12 5.33 -6.59
CA GLU A 54 12.06 4.52 -5.38
C GLU A 54 12.25 5.40 -4.13
N VAL A 55 11.33 5.28 -3.18
CA VAL A 55 11.31 6.01 -1.90
C VAL A 55 11.21 5.08 -0.70
N THR A 56 11.40 3.76 -0.90
CA THR A 56 11.33 2.73 0.16
C THR A 56 12.14 3.13 1.40
N SER A 57 13.40 3.55 1.21
CA SER A 57 14.28 3.95 2.31
C SER A 57 13.79 5.18 3.09
N ASN A 58 13.07 6.10 2.43
CA ASN A 58 12.46 7.26 3.08
C ASN A 58 11.26 6.86 3.95
N MET A 59 10.68 5.67 3.72
CA MET A 59 9.48 5.16 4.39
C MET A 59 9.79 4.12 5.48
N ASN A 60 11.06 3.79 5.75
CA ASN A 60 11.44 2.73 6.69
C ASN A 60 10.86 2.89 8.10
N GLY A 61 10.69 4.12 8.60
CA GLY A 61 10.04 4.39 9.89
C GLY A 61 8.52 4.17 9.90
N ASN A 62 7.92 4.13 8.71
CA ASN A 62 6.48 4.10 8.49
C ASN A 62 6.00 2.79 7.86
N LEU A 63 6.93 1.93 7.44
CA LEU A 63 6.68 0.63 6.83
C LEU A 63 6.98 -0.47 7.84
N ASN A 64 5.94 -1.22 8.21
CA ASN A 64 6.04 -2.43 9.02
C ASN A 64 5.72 -3.65 8.14
N VAL A 65 6.58 -4.66 8.17
CA VAL A 65 6.39 -5.94 7.47
C VAL A 65 6.38 -7.08 8.48
N GLN A 66 5.50 -8.06 8.27
CA GLN A 66 5.26 -9.17 9.20
C GLN A 66 5.56 -10.52 8.52
N THR A 67 5.97 -11.51 9.31
CA THR A 67 6.32 -12.86 8.84
C THR A 67 5.14 -13.64 8.26
N ASN A 68 3.91 -13.20 8.53
CA ASN A 68 2.70 -13.77 7.95
C ASN A 68 2.37 -13.26 6.54
N GLY A 69 3.28 -12.49 5.93
CA GLY A 69 3.09 -11.87 4.61
C GLY A 69 2.34 -10.53 4.65
N SER A 70 1.93 -10.03 5.82
CA SER A 70 1.24 -8.73 5.90
C SER A 70 2.22 -7.56 5.95
N TYR A 71 1.77 -6.39 5.48
CA TYR A 71 2.49 -5.13 5.71
C TYR A 71 1.52 -4.00 6.07
N SER A 72 2.05 -2.96 6.71
CA SER A 72 1.38 -1.69 6.95
C SER A 72 2.33 -0.55 6.59
N LEU A 73 1.85 0.40 5.80
CA LEU A 73 2.57 1.59 5.37
C LEU A 73 1.78 2.85 5.76
N ASN A 74 2.37 3.70 6.59
CA ASN A 74 1.80 4.98 6.95
C ASN A 74 2.33 6.08 6.03
N LEU A 75 1.44 6.82 5.39
CA LEU A 75 1.76 8.01 4.61
C LEU A 75 1.13 9.20 5.32
N GLU A 76 1.96 10.06 5.92
CA GLU A 76 1.49 11.26 6.62
C GLU A 76 0.76 12.20 5.66
N ASN A 77 1.24 12.27 4.42
CA ASN A 77 0.70 13.13 3.38
C ASN A 77 0.54 12.35 2.07
N LEU A 78 -0.71 12.08 1.67
CA LEU A 78 -1.03 11.52 0.36
C LEU A 78 -1.35 12.64 -0.65
N ASP A 79 -0.31 13.33 -1.13
CA ASP A 79 -0.38 14.40 -2.13
C ASP A 79 0.10 13.98 -3.53
N LYS A 80 0.70 12.79 -3.63
CA LYS A 80 1.24 12.22 -4.85
C LYS A 80 0.70 10.81 -5.09
N THR A 81 0.87 10.34 -6.33
CA THR A 81 0.60 8.96 -6.69
C THR A 81 1.78 8.08 -6.26
N TYR A 82 1.49 7.05 -5.47
CA TYR A 82 2.47 6.06 -5.04
C TYR A 82 2.15 4.68 -5.61
N VAL A 83 3.19 3.92 -5.92
CA VAL A 83 3.09 2.50 -6.27
C VAL A 83 3.76 1.69 -5.17
N VAL A 84 3.03 0.71 -4.63
CA VAL A 84 3.57 -0.27 -3.69
C VAL A 84 3.77 -1.57 -4.45
N HIS A 85 5.02 -2.02 -4.54
CA HIS A 85 5.38 -3.29 -5.12
C HIS A 85 5.62 -4.29 -3.98
N TYR A 86 4.87 -5.38 -4.00
CA TYR A 86 4.93 -6.44 -3.00
C TYR A 86 5.50 -7.71 -3.63
N ASP A 87 6.51 -8.29 -3.01
CA ASP A 87 7.04 -9.61 -3.32
C ASP A 87 7.08 -10.42 -2.02
N GLY A 88 6.36 -11.53 -1.97
CA GLY A 88 6.18 -12.32 -0.77
C GLY A 88 5.81 -13.76 -1.11
N GLU A 89 5.99 -14.64 -0.12
CA GLU A 89 5.63 -16.04 -0.24
C GLU A 89 4.19 -16.30 0.22
N TYR A 90 3.67 -17.46 -0.17
CA TYR A 90 2.42 -18.01 0.33
C TYR A 90 2.65 -19.45 0.84
N LEU A 91 1.71 -19.96 1.62
CA LEU A 91 1.78 -21.29 2.21
C LEU A 91 1.76 -22.36 1.11
N ASN A 92 2.80 -23.21 1.08
CA ASN A 92 2.86 -24.32 0.14
C ASN A 92 1.67 -25.28 0.31
N GLY A 93 1.08 -25.71 -0.80
CA GLY A 93 -0.11 -26.57 -0.81
C GLY A 93 -1.42 -25.83 -0.53
N THR A 94 -1.43 -24.50 -0.54
CA THR A 94 -2.68 -23.73 -0.52
C THR A 94 -3.37 -23.81 -1.88
N ASP A 95 -4.69 -23.94 -1.88
CA ASP A 95 -5.49 -24.00 -3.11
C ASP A 95 -5.68 -22.61 -3.75
N GLU A 96 -5.57 -21.54 -2.97
CA GLU A 96 -5.92 -20.17 -3.37
C GLU A 96 -5.09 -19.14 -2.60
N VAL A 97 -4.75 -18.03 -3.27
CA VAL A 97 -4.02 -16.90 -2.71
C VAL A 97 -4.86 -15.64 -2.90
N ASP A 98 -5.48 -15.16 -1.82
CA ASP A 98 -6.29 -13.93 -1.83
C ASP A 98 -5.46 -12.81 -1.20
N PHE A 99 -5.02 -11.84 -1.99
CA PHE A 99 -4.29 -10.69 -1.47
C PHE A 99 -5.18 -9.45 -1.40
N ARG A 100 -5.41 -8.96 -0.18
CA ARG A 100 -6.18 -7.73 0.06
C ARG A 100 -5.25 -6.55 0.27
N THR A 101 -5.47 -5.49 -0.49
CA THR A 101 -4.94 -4.16 -0.19
C THR A 101 -6.06 -3.30 0.38
N GLN A 102 -5.81 -2.66 1.52
CA GLN A 102 -6.76 -1.73 2.14
C GLN A 102 -6.08 -0.40 2.43
N MET A 103 -6.77 0.70 2.16
CA MET A 103 -6.32 2.04 2.51
C MET A 103 -7.35 2.69 3.41
N VAL A 104 -6.92 3.10 4.60
CA VAL A 104 -7.72 3.87 5.56
C VAL A 104 -7.19 5.29 5.57
N GLY A 105 -8.03 6.26 5.23
CA GLY A 105 -7.63 7.66 5.20
C GLY A 105 -8.31 8.48 6.29
N HIS A 106 -7.53 9.34 6.93
CA HIS A 106 -7.96 10.22 8.00
C HIS A 106 -7.96 11.66 7.46
N PRO A 107 -9.10 12.18 6.97
CA PRO A 107 -9.21 13.58 6.61
C PRO A 107 -9.06 14.45 7.87
N GLU A 108 -8.49 15.64 7.69
CA GLU A 108 -8.28 16.62 8.77
C GLU A 108 -9.58 16.82 9.57
N GLN A 109 -9.55 16.44 10.86
CA GLN A 109 -10.72 16.50 11.72
C GLN A 109 -10.89 17.91 12.27
N LEU A 110 -11.68 18.72 11.56
CA LEU A 110 -11.97 20.11 11.95
C LEU A 110 -13.05 20.24 13.05
N TYR A 111 -13.73 19.15 13.45
CA TYR A 111 -14.94 19.24 14.29
C TYR A 111 -14.82 18.55 15.65
N LYS A 112 -15.07 19.34 16.71
CA LYS A 112 -15.03 18.95 18.14
C LYS A 112 -16.20 18.09 18.64
N TYR A 113 -17.16 17.71 17.80
CA TYR A 113 -18.45 17.14 18.25
C TYR A 113 -18.87 15.81 17.60
N TYR A 114 -18.21 15.34 16.54
CA TYR A 114 -18.49 14.03 15.94
C TYR A 114 -17.18 13.34 15.55
N TYR A 115 -17.05 12.09 15.98
CA TYR A 115 -15.90 11.23 15.69
C TYR A 115 -16.24 10.36 14.48
N ASP A 116 -15.62 10.63 13.34
CA ASP A 116 -15.64 9.76 12.17
C ASP A 116 -14.28 9.05 12.06
N ARG A 117 -14.26 7.78 11.67
CA ARG A 117 -13.01 7.02 11.47
C ARG A 117 -12.33 7.35 10.13
N GLY A 118 -12.95 8.20 9.31
CA GLY A 118 -12.46 8.59 8.00
C GLY A 118 -13.05 7.71 6.90
N TYR A 119 -12.28 7.41 5.87
CA TYR A 119 -12.73 6.55 4.76
C TYR A 119 -11.89 5.28 4.66
N THR A 120 -12.46 4.24 4.07
CA THR A 120 -11.77 2.97 3.81
C THR A 120 -12.02 2.53 2.37
N LEU A 121 -10.94 2.33 1.62
CA LEU A 121 -10.96 1.70 0.30
C LEU A 121 -10.35 0.32 0.43
N THR A 122 -10.98 -0.69 -0.17
CA THR A 122 -10.50 -2.08 -0.14
C THR A 122 -10.51 -2.64 -1.55
N TRP A 123 -9.39 -3.25 -1.94
CA TRP A 123 -9.23 -3.97 -3.20
C TRP A 123 -8.74 -5.38 -2.90
N ILE A 124 -9.34 -6.39 -3.53
CA ILE A 124 -8.94 -7.79 -3.37
C ILE A 124 -8.47 -8.28 -4.73
N MET A 125 -7.23 -8.75 -4.77
CA MET A 125 -6.69 -9.51 -5.89
C MET A 125 -7.01 -10.98 -5.63
N VAL A 126 -7.76 -11.57 -6.55
CA VAL A 126 -8.13 -12.99 -6.63
C VAL A 126 -7.43 -13.64 -7.82
#